data_AF-A0A931WDP5-F1
#
_entry.id   AF-A0A931WDP5-F1
#
_cell.length_a   1.000
_cell.length_b   1.000
_cell.length_c   1.000
_cell.angle_alpha   90.00
_cell.angle_beta   90.00
_cell.angle_gamma   90.00
#
_symmetry.space_group_name_H-M   'P 1'
#
loop_
_entity.id
_entity.type
_entity.pdbx_description
1 polymer ?
#
loop_
_entity_poly.entity_id
_entity_poly.type
_entity_poly.pdbx_seq_one_letter_code
_entity_poly.pdbx_strand_id
1 'polypeptide(L)'
;MQKEMTALVEKFGDNRFKIRQQAYERLVEIVEEDEKMVFLPFLKDAVRYKDSETTRRIKGAMDYYYVFKPDNYSLIPWIDMLPEDFPDRKNVIIKYLKKSPPLFGDGWDYPDYRWATTLLICDLLDNGTARHEAINLLNAMAEKEKRHKGGHNWK
;
A
#
# COMPACT_ATOMS: atom_id res chain seq x y z
N MET A 1 -9.90 -2.63 -20.95
CA MET A 1 -8.99 -2.65 -19.78
C MET A 1 -8.81 -4.05 -19.19
N GLN A 2 -9.85 -4.78 -18.74
CA GLN A 2 -9.68 -6.18 -18.29
C GLN A 2 -9.05 -7.11 -19.35
N LYS A 3 -9.43 -6.93 -20.63
CA LYS A 3 -8.79 -7.62 -21.78
C LYS A 3 -7.30 -7.26 -21.93
N GLU A 4 -6.92 -6.02 -21.64
CA GLU A 4 -5.52 -5.57 -21.69
C GLU A 4 -4.71 -6.23 -20.59
N MET A 5 -5.23 -6.26 -19.35
CA MET A 5 -4.54 -6.93 -18.23
C MET A 5 -4.42 -8.43 -18.41
N THR A 6 -5.46 -9.08 -18.96
CA THR A 6 -5.38 -10.50 -19.30
C THR A 6 -4.27 -10.76 -20.33
N ALA A 7 -4.22 -9.94 -21.39
CA ALA A 7 -3.18 -10.05 -22.41
C ALA A 7 -1.77 -9.78 -21.87
N LEU A 8 -1.61 -8.87 -20.90
CA LEU A 8 -0.32 -8.62 -20.23
C LEU A 8 0.11 -9.81 -19.37
N VAL A 9 -0.82 -10.38 -18.60
CA VAL A 9 -0.55 -11.57 -17.78
C VAL A 9 -0.19 -12.79 -18.64
N GLU A 10 -0.87 -12.99 -19.77
CA GLU A 10 -0.54 -14.07 -20.71
C GLU A 10 0.88 -13.94 -21.28
N LYS A 11 1.36 -12.72 -21.54
CA LYS A 11 2.72 -12.46 -22.02
C LYS A 11 3.82 -12.84 -21.02
N PHE A 12 3.51 -13.05 -19.73
CA PHE A 12 4.48 -13.55 -18.77
C PHE A 12 4.91 -14.99 -19.03
N GLY A 13 4.11 -15.77 -19.76
CA GLY A 13 4.50 -17.11 -20.23
C GLY A 13 5.33 -17.13 -21.52
N ASP A 14 5.62 -15.98 -22.16
CA ASP A 14 6.40 -15.95 -23.40
C ASP A 14 7.86 -16.35 -23.14
N ASN A 15 8.45 -17.17 -24.01
CA ASN A 15 9.85 -17.62 -23.89
C ASN A 15 10.87 -16.47 -23.94
N ARG A 16 10.54 -15.34 -24.58
CA ARG A 16 11.43 -14.19 -24.74
C ARG A 16 11.36 -13.26 -23.53
N PHE A 17 12.49 -13.10 -22.85
CA PHE A 17 12.62 -12.21 -21.69
C PHE A 17 12.13 -10.77 -21.97
N LYS A 18 12.48 -10.21 -23.14
CA LYS A 18 12.11 -8.85 -23.52
C LYS A 18 10.58 -8.63 -23.52
N ILE A 19 9.80 -9.61 -23.97
CA ILE A 19 8.33 -9.52 -24.01
C ILE A 19 7.75 -9.56 -22.60
N ARG A 20 8.27 -10.47 -21.76
CA ARG A 20 7.87 -10.55 -20.34
C ARG A 20 8.17 -9.23 -19.61
N GLN A 21 9.31 -8.62 -19.89
CA GLN A 21 9.72 -7.36 -19.29
C GLN A 21 8.84 -6.18 -19.73
N GLN A 22 8.56 -6.04 -21.03
CA GLN A 22 7.66 -5.00 -21.54
C GLN A 22 6.24 -5.13 -21.01
N ALA A 23 5.73 -6.37 -20.90
CA ALA A 23 4.43 -6.61 -20.30
C ALA A 23 4.40 -6.24 -18.81
N TYR A 24 5.52 -6.44 -18.11
CA TYR A 24 5.65 -6.10 -16.69
C TYR A 24 5.67 -4.59 -16.48
N GLU A 25 6.49 -3.86 -17.25
CA GLU A 25 6.55 -2.40 -17.20
C GLU A 25 5.18 -1.78 -17.47
N ARG A 26 4.48 -2.26 -18.51
CA ARG A 26 3.12 -1.79 -18.81
C ARG A 26 2.12 -2.14 -17.70
N LEU A 27 2.27 -3.30 -17.07
CA LEU A 27 1.42 -3.68 -15.94
C LEU A 27 1.67 -2.76 -14.73
N VAL A 28 2.92 -2.40 -14.45
CA VAL A 28 3.31 -1.45 -13.39
C VAL A 28 2.67 -0.08 -13.64
N GLU A 29 2.80 0.47 -14.85
CA GLU A 29 2.16 1.74 -15.21
C GLU A 29 0.65 1.72 -14.94
N ILE A 30 -0.02 0.63 -15.34
CA ILE A 30 -1.47 0.48 -15.17
C ILE A 30 -1.84 0.41 -13.69
N VAL A 31 -1.10 -0.30 -12.85
CA VAL A 31 -1.43 -0.39 -11.42
C VAL A 31 -1.09 0.88 -10.65
N GLU A 32 -0.16 1.70 -11.13
CA GLU A 32 0.13 3.01 -10.54
C GLU A 32 -0.96 4.05 -10.83
N GLU A 33 -1.79 3.83 -11.84
CA GLU A 33 -2.91 4.71 -12.16
C GLU A 33 -4.03 4.64 -11.10
N ASP A 34 -4.43 5.81 -10.62
CA ASP A 34 -5.27 6.05 -9.45
C ASP A 34 -6.65 5.34 -9.47
N GLU A 35 -7.27 5.26 -10.65
CA GLU A 35 -8.61 4.67 -10.85
C GLU A 35 -8.58 3.15 -11.12
N LYS A 36 -7.39 2.56 -11.27
CA LYS A 36 -7.25 1.17 -11.75
C LYS A 36 -7.21 0.13 -10.63
N MET A 37 -7.59 0.52 -9.42
CA MET A 37 -7.82 -0.35 -8.27
C MET A 37 -8.78 -1.52 -8.59
N VAL A 38 -9.75 -1.32 -9.50
CA VAL A 38 -10.77 -2.32 -9.85
C VAL A 38 -10.20 -3.65 -10.35
N PHE A 39 -8.92 -3.71 -10.72
CA PHE A 39 -8.28 -4.93 -11.22
C PHE A 39 -7.41 -5.66 -10.19
N LEU A 40 -7.26 -5.13 -8.97
CA LEU A 40 -6.52 -5.80 -7.90
C LEU A 40 -7.05 -7.20 -7.59
N PRO A 41 -8.38 -7.44 -7.52
CA PRO A 41 -8.93 -8.78 -7.34
C PRO A 41 -8.55 -9.73 -8.48
N PHE A 42 -8.57 -9.24 -9.72
CA PHE A 42 -8.15 -10.03 -10.89
C PHE A 42 -6.67 -10.45 -10.80
N LEU A 43 -5.79 -9.54 -10.39
CA LEU A 43 -4.37 -9.87 -10.20
C LEU A 43 -4.16 -10.85 -9.03
N LYS A 44 -4.87 -10.67 -7.91
CA LYS A 44 -4.86 -11.60 -6.76
C LYS A 44 -5.28 -13.01 -7.19
N ASP A 45 -6.29 -13.14 -8.05
CA ASP A 45 -6.73 -14.43 -8.59
C ASP A 45 -5.75 -15.01 -9.61
N ALA A 46 -5.18 -14.18 -10.48
CA ALA A 46 -4.22 -14.61 -11.49
C ALA A 46 -2.96 -15.26 -10.87
N VAL A 47 -2.55 -14.85 -9.67
CA VAL A 47 -1.43 -15.46 -8.93
C VAL A 47 -1.72 -16.90 -8.50
N ARG A 48 -2.98 -17.28 -8.25
CA ARG A 48 -3.32 -18.60 -7.67
C ARG A 48 -3.15 -19.78 -8.64
N TYR A 49 -3.18 -19.51 -9.95
CA TYR A 49 -3.28 -20.55 -10.98
C TYR A 49 -2.14 -20.55 -12.01
N LYS A 50 -1.03 -19.84 -11.73
CA LYS A 50 0.07 -19.63 -12.69
C LYS A 50 1.39 -20.18 -12.17
N ASP A 51 2.36 -20.30 -13.09
CA ASP A 51 3.72 -20.72 -12.77
C ASP A 51 4.44 -19.69 -11.86
N SER A 52 5.61 -20.09 -11.35
CA SER A 52 6.36 -19.30 -10.37
C SER A 52 6.89 -17.96 -10.92
N GLU A 53 7.28 -17.89 -12.19
CA GLU A 53 7.77 -16.64 -12.81
C GLU A 53 6.62 -15.67 -13.06
N THR A 54 5.49 -16.15 -13.58
CA THR A 54 4.27 -15.35 -13.73
C THR A 54 3.79 -14.82 -12.38
N THR A 55 3.75 -15.70 -11.37
CA THR A 55 3.42 -15.33 -9.98
C THR A 55 4.34 -14.24 -9.45
N ARG A 56 5.66 -14.40 -9.62
CA ARG A 56 6.66 -13.44 -9.16
C ARG A 56 6.45 -12.06 -9.81
N ARG A 57 6.17 -12.01 -11.11
CA ARG A 57 5.95 -10.75 -11.84
C ARG A 57 4.64 -10.06 -11.46
N ILE A 58 3.55 -10.82 -11.31
CA ILE A 58 2.28 -10.24 -10.88
C ILE A 58 2.40 -9.68 -9.46
N LYS A 59 3.02 -10.43 -8.53
CA LYS A 59 3.30 -9.95 -7.17
C LYS A 59 4.17 -8.69 -7.20
N GLY A 60 5.26 -8.72 -7.98
CA GLY A 60 6.13 -7.55 -8.13
C GLY A 60 5.39 -6.33 -8.65
N ALA A 61 4.46 -6.48 -9.59
CA ALA A 61 3.64 -5.36 -10.07
C ALA A 61 2.66 -4.88 -8.98
N MET A 62 1.98 -5.80 -8.29
CA MET A 62 1.11 -5.47 -7.17
C MET A 62 1.84 -4.74 -6.04
N ASP A 63 3.13 -5.03 -5.81
CA ASP A 63 3.92 -4.33 -4.80
C ASP A 63 3.99 -2.83 -5.09
N TYR A 64 4.08 -2.38 -6.37
CA TYR A 64 4.04 -0.95 -6.72
C TYR A 64 2.71 -0.29 -6.32
N TYR A 65 1.59 -1.03 -6.38
CA TYR A 65 0.30 -0.53 -5.92
C TYR A 65 0.27 -0.31 -4.40
N TYR A 66 0.97 -1.12 -3.62
CA TYR A 66 1.06 -0.97 -2.16
C TYR A 66 2.29 -0.17 -1.69
N VAL A 67 3.13 0.30 -2.61
CA VAL A 67 4.16 1.30 -2.30
C VAL A 67 3.49 2.67 -2.29
N PHE A 68 3.02 3.08 -1.11
CA PHE A 68 2.50 4.41 -0.85
C PHE A 68 3.34 5.10 0.23
N LYS A 69 3.52 6.41 0.10
CA LYS A 69 4.16 7.28 1.09
C LYS A 69 3.57 8.68 1.01
N PRO A 70 3.64 9.47 2.08
CA PRO A 70 3.32 10.90 1.98
C PRO A 70 4.27 11.59 1.00
N ASP A 71 3.80 12.61 0.30
CA ASP A 71 4.57 13.29 -0.76
C ASP A 71 5.82 13.99 -0.21
N ASN A 72 5.67 14.62 0.94
CA ASN A 72 6.68 15.48 1.55
C ASN A 72 7.12 14.96 2.93
N TYR A 73 7.16 13.64 3.10
CA TYR A 73 7.63 13.00 4.34
C TYR A 73 8.35 11.69 4.04
N SER A 74 9.48 11.45 4.69
CA SER A 74 10.36 10.33 4.36
C SER A 74 9.86 8.98 4.88
N LEU A 75 8.89 8.96 5.79
CA LEU A 75 8.41 7.77 6.49
C LEU A 75 6.88 7.67 6.41
N ILE A 76 6.34 6.46 6.59
CA ILE A 76 4.91 6.28 6.85
C ILE A 76 4.59 6.82 8.24
N PRO A 77 3.65 7.76 8.42
CA PRO A 77 3.36 8.35 9.71
C PRO A 77 2.79 7.35 10.72
N TRP A 78 2.95 7.62 12.01
CA TRP A 78 2.38 6.76 13.06
C TRP A 78 0.85 6.74 13.04
N ILE A 79 0.24 5.59 13.36
CA ILE A 79 -1.22 5.40 13.30
C ILE A 79 -1.97 6.33 14.27
N ASP A 80 -1.35 6.74 15.37
CA ASP A 80 -1.89 7.71 16.32
C ASP A 80 -1.84 9.16 15.78
N MET A 81 -1.22 9.40 14.63
CA MET A 81 -1.28 10.69 13.93
C MET A 81 -2.51 10.82 13.03
N LEU A 82 -3.45 9.87 13.06
CA LEU A 82 -4.75 9.99 12.41
C LEU A 82 -5.44 11.34 12.74
N PRO A 83 -6.09 11.99 11.74
CA PRO A 83 -6.89 13.20 11.95
C PRO A 83 -7.92 13.03 13.06
N GLU A 84 -8.19 14.07 13.83
CA GLU A 84 -9.06 13.97 15.02
C GLU A 84 -10.53 13.69 14.67
N ASP A 85 -10.94 14.13 13.49
CA ASP A 85 -12.23 13.90 12.85
C ASP A 85 -12.33 12.55 12.13
N PHE A 86 -11.29 11.72 12.15
CA PHE A 86 -11.33 10.41 11.52
C PHE A 86 -12.39 9.51 12.20
N PRO A 87 -13.30 8.89 11.44
CA PRO A 87 -14.38 8.07 12.01
C PRO A 87 -13.85 6.96 12.92
N ASP A 88 -14.42 6.85 14.12
CA ASP A 88 -14.05 5.85 15.13
C ASP A 88 -12.54 5.77 15.39
N ARG A 89 -11.80 6.88 15.27
CA ARG A 89 -10.34 6.96 15.35
C ARG A 89 -9.71 6.06 16.41
N LYS A 90 -10.21 6.13 17.65
CA LYS A 90 -9.68 5.33 18.77
C LYS A 90 -9.80 3.83 18.51
N ASN A 91 -10.94 3.38 18.02
CA ASN A 91 -11.17 1.97 17.71
C ASN A 91 -10.33 1.52 16.51
N VAL A 92 -10.18 2.39 15.50
CA VAL A 92 -9.32 2.13 14.34
C VAL A 92 -7.87 1.96 14.76
N ILE A 93 -7.32 2.87 15.56
CA ILE A 93 -5.95 2.76 16.08
C ILE A 93 -5.74 1.42 16.80
N ILE A 94 -6.62 1.08 17.75
CA ILE A 94 -6.52 -0.16 18.52
C ILE A 94 -6.64 -1.39 17.60
N LYS A 95 -7.56 -1.37 16.64
CA LYS A 95 -7.76 -2.45 15.66
C LYS A 95 -6.48 -2.73 14.88
N TYR A 96 -5.80 -1.70 14.37
CA TYR A 96 -4.61 -1.89 13.54
C TYR A 96 -3.34 -2.16 14.35
N LEU A 97 -3.22 -1.61 15.55
CA LEU A 97 -2.16 -2.01 16.48
C LEU A 97 -2.28 -3.50 16.84
N LYS A 98 -3.49 -4.02 17.10
CA LYS A 98 -3.70 -5.47 17.33
C LYS A 98 -3.33 -6.35 16.13
N LYS A 99 -3.45 -5.85 14.91
CA LYS A 99 -2.99 -6.53 13.69
C LYS A 99 -1.48 -6.42 13.46
N SER A 100 -0.83 -5.49 14.15
CA SER A 100 0.62 -5.22 14.12
C SER A 100 1.24 -5.76 15.41
N PRO A 101 1.44 -7.09 15.54
CA PRO A 101 2.00 -7.65 16.77
C PRO A 101 3.36 -7.01 17.06
N PRO A 102 3.67 -6.71 18.33
CA PRO A 102 4.88 -5.99 18.68
C PRO A 102 6.13 -6.75 18.24
N LEU A 103 7.01 -6.06 17.53
CA LEU A 103 8.25 -6.64 17.01
C LEU A 103 9.22 -7.01 18.13
N PHE A 104 9.15 -6.33 19.27
CA PHE A 104 10.09 -6.51 20.39
C PHE A 104 9.36 -6.48 21.75
N GLY A 105 9.00 -7.65 22.28
CA GLY A 105 8.58 -7.81 23.69
C GLY A 105 7.17 -7.28 24.04
N ASP A 106 7.03 -6.81 25.29
CA ASP A 106 5.75 -6.45 25.91
C ASP A 106 5.33 -5.00 25.59
N GLY A 107 4.82 -4.78 24.38
CA GLY A 107 4.16 -3.53 23.99
C GLY A 107 4.52 -3.05 22.60
N TRP A 108 3.67 -2.20 22.02
CA TRP A 108 3.91 -1.61 20.70
C TRP A 108 4.90 -0.44 20.79
N ASP A 109 5.93 -0.47 19.94
CA ASP A 109 6.90 0.61 19.77
C ASP A 109 6.72 1.34 18.43
N TYR A 110 7.47 2.42 18.19
CA TYR A 110 7.38 3.28 17.02
C TYR A 110 7.34 2.54 15.66
N PRO A 111 8.08 1.43 15.43
CA PRO A 111 7.94 0.65 14.20
C PRO A 111 6.55 0.02 14.05
N ASP A 112 5.98 -0.51 15.14
CA ASP A 112 4.68 -1.18 15.13
C ASP A 112 3.54 -0.21 14.80
N TYR A 113 3.67 1.05 15.24
CA TYR A 113 2.73 2.12 14.91
C TYR A 113 2.77 2.51 13.43
N ARG A 114 3.96 2.51 12.80
CA ARG A 114 4.06 2.75 11.35
C ARG A 114 3.50 1.57 10.56
N TRP A 115 3.78 0.34 11.01
CA TRP A 115 3.22 -0.86 10.39
C TRP A 115 1.69 -0.90 10.49
N ALA A 116 1.12 -0.50 11.63
CA ALA A 116 -0.33 -0.32 11.78
C ALA A 116 -0.91 0.67 10.76
N THR A 117 -0.23 1.79 10.46
CA THR A 117 -0.63 2.71 9.37
C THR A 117 -0.56 2.04 8.02
N THR A 118 0.51 1.30 7.71
CA THR A 118 0.61 0.55 6.45
C THR A 118 -0.57 -0.41 6.29
N LEU A 119 -0.92 -1.17 7.34
CA LEU A 119 -2.06 -2.07 7.33
C LEU A 119 -3.40 -1.35 7.13
N LEU A 120 -3.59 -0.17 7.75
CA LEU A 120 -4.78 0.65 7.54
C LEU A 120 -4.89 1.07 6.08
N ILE A 121 -3.81 1.62 5.50
CA ILE A 121 -3.84 2.10 4.12
C ILE A 121 -4.07 0.95 3.14
N CYS A 122 -3.43 -0.21 3.34
CA CYS A 122 -3.72 -1.40 2.54
C CYS A 122 -5.19 -1.82 2.62
N ASP A 123 -5.79 -1.83 3.83
CA ASP A 123 -7.21 -2.17 3.99
C ASP A 123 -8.11 -1.12 3.29
N LEU A 124 -7.80 0.18 3.35
CA LEU A 124 -8.56 1.22 2.64
C LEU A 124 -8.49 1.03 1.12
N LEU A 125 -7.27 0.81 0.60
CA LEU A 125 -7.03 0.49 -0.80
C LEU A 125 -7.59 -0.85 -1.24
N ASP A 126 -7.87 -1.79 -0.32
CA ASP A 126 -8.56 -3.05 -0.65
C ASP A 126 -10.10 -2.88 -0.64
N ASN A 127 -10.62 -1.86 0.06
CA ASN A 127 -12.06 -1.61 0.23
C ASN A 127 -12.65 -0.55 -0.71
N GLY A 128 -11.85 0.09 -1.55
CA GLY A 128 -12.33 0.97 -2.63
C GLY A 128 -11.79 2.39 -2.58
N THR A 129 -11.03 2.75 -1.55
CA THR A 129 -10.45 4.10 -1.43
C THR A 129 -9.46 4.34 -2.55
N ALA A 130 -9.59 5.49 -3.23
CA ALA A 130 -8.66 5.83 -4.31
C ALA A 130 -7.26 6.10 -3.75
N ARG A 131 -6.23 5.90 -4.58
CA ARG A 131 -4.84 6.00 -4.12
C ARG A 131 -4.49 7.42 -3.71
N HIS A 132 -4.95 8.45 -4.43
CA HIS A 132 -4.78 9.84 -4.02
C HIS A 132 -5.47 10.17 -2.68
N GLU A 133 -6.64 9.60 -2.39
CA GLU A 133 -7.32 9.80 -1.10
C GLU A 133 -6.51 9.20 0.04
N ALA A 134 -5.97 7.99 -0.15
CA ALA A 134 -5.07 7.36 0.80
C ALA A 134 -3.78 8.20 1.01
N ILE A 135 -3.20 8.75 -0.07
CA ILE A 135 -2.04 9.65 0.00
C ILE A 135 -2.38 10.95 0.73
N ASN A 136 -3.56 11.54 0.50
CA ASN A 136 -4.03 12.73 1.19
C ASN A 136 -4.17 12.50 2.71
N LEU A 137 -4.69 11.33 3.10
CA LEU A 137 -4.73 10.94 4.51
C LEU A 137 -3.32 10.82 5.11
N LEU A 138 -2.41 10.14 4.40
CA LEU A 138 -1.00 10.02 4.80
C LEU A 138 -0.32 11.38 4.93
N ASN A 139 -0.58 12.32 4.02
CA ASN A 139 -0.09 13.69 4.08
C ASN A 139 -0.62 14.42 5.33
N ALA A 140 -1.92 14.32 5.63
CA ALA A 140 -2.51 14.93 6.82
C ALA A 140 -1.90 14.37 8.12
N MET A 141 -1.71 13.05 8.19
CA MET A 141 -1.04 12.38 9.31
C MET A 141 0.42 12.83 9.44
N ALA A 142 1.15 12.91 8.32
CA ALA A 142 2.55 13.35 8.31
C ALA A 142 2.70 14.80 8.81
N GLU A 143 1.81 15.72 8.43
CA GLU A 143 1.82 17.09 8.95
C GLU A 143 1.53 17.15 10.46
N LYS A 144 0.68 16.26 10.97
CA LYS A 144 0.48 16.12 12.41
C LYS A 144 1.74 15.58 13.11
N GLU A 145 2.38 14.55 12.56
CA GLU A 145 3.63 14.00 13.11
C GLU A 145 4.77 15.04 13.10
N LYS A 146 4.92 15.81 12.01
CA LYS A 146 5.92 16.90 11.92
C LYS A 146 5.72 17.93 13.03
N ARG A 147 4.47 18.36 13.26
CA ARG A 147 4.15 19.30 14.35
C ARG A 147 4.41 18.69 15.73
N HIS A 148 4.07 17.42 15.92
CA HIS A 148 4.36 16.70 17.17
C HIS A 148 5.87 16.65 17.45
N LYS A 149 6.68 16.29 16.44
CA LYS A 149 8.15 16.26 16.55
C LYS A 149 8.77 17.65 16.73
N GLY A 150 8.28 18.65 16.00
CA GLY A 150 8.73 20.04 16.12
C GLY A 150 8.37 20.67 17.47
N GLY A 151 7.27 20.24 18.08
CA GLY A 151 6.83 20.63 19.42
C GLY A 151 7.63 19.98 20.56
N HIS A 152 8.49 19.00 20.28
CA HIS A 152 9.43 18.41 21.25
C HIS A 152 10.82 19.06 21.22
N ASN A 153 11.04 20.07 20.37
CA ASN A 153 12.19 20.97 20.49
C ASN A 153 11.88 22.08 21.51
N TRP A 154 11.69 21.71 22.78
CA TRP A 154 11.86 22.65 23.89
C TRP A 154 13.27 22.47 24.46
N LYS A 155 13.95 23.60 24.62
CA LYS A 155 15.31 23.82 25.12
C LYS A 155 15.82 22.81 26.14
#